data_AF-A0A246EJ65-F1
#
_entry.id   AF-A0A246EJ65-F1
#
_cell.length_a   1.000
_cell.length_b   1.000
_cell.length_c   1.000
_cell.angle_alpha   90.00
_cell.angle_beta   90.00
_cell.angle_gamma   90.00
#
_symmetry.space_group_name_H-M   'P 1'
#
loop_
_entity.id
_entity.type
_entity.pdbx_description
1 polymer ?
#
loop_
_entity_poly.entity_id
_entity_poly.type
_entity_poly.pdbx_seq_one_letter_code
_entity_poly.pdbx_strand_id
1 'polypeptide(L)'
;MSFLSYSEGTEVLDQDTNTGVITQAKDFDKVKGKSKKQIFIDTLIPTIEKIRDKVEADKQYVISLIEKEILTEEEKLFLNEMFTKYKVRSRSKKDLVHKMVVPPTSFILGQASLESGWGSSKLAKEGNNLFAIRSTLKDKERTVYLGPNQFYKKYETLEDSLMDYIMTLSRHSSYSNLRKAINDGEETMVLIKHLGNYSEVKNIYEQRLTQIITKNNLVKYDD
;
A
#
# COMPACT_ATOMS: atom_id res chain seq x y z
N MET A 1 -39.54 -13.04 -51.66
CA MET A 1 -39.98 -12.04 -50.67
C MET A 1 -39.05 -12.11 -49.48
N SER A 2 -38.53 -10.94 -49.11
CA SER A 2 -37.82 -10.54 -47.88
C SER A 2 -38.46 -11.09 -46.58
N PHE A 3 -37.82 -11.29 -45.41
CA PHE A 3 -36.85 -10.47 -44.64
C PHE A 3 -36.19 -11.31 -43.50
N LEU A 4 -34.91 -10.98 -43.19
CA LEU A 4 -34.23 -10.86 -41.85
C LEU A 4 -34.23 -12.04 -40.84
N SER A 5 -33.25 -12.22 -39.92
CA SER A 5 -31.79 -12.05 -39.82
C SER A 5 -31.39 -12.32 -38.35
N TYR A 6 -30.16 -12.77 -38.15
CA TYR A 6 -29.32 -12.70 -36.93
C TYR A 6 -29.47 -13.73 -35.79
N SER A 7 -28.40 -14.53 -35.70
CA SER A 7 -27.83 -15.19 -34.53
C SER A 7 -27.36 -14.20 -33.47
N GLU A 8 -27.42 -14.58 -32.19
CA GLU A 8 -26.41 -14.19 -31.20
C GLU A 8 -26.14 -15.37 -30.29
N GLY A 9 -25.00 -16.02 -30.54
CA GLY A 9 -24.39 -16.97 -29.63
C GLY A 9 -23.81 -16.23 -28.43
N THR A 10 -23.94 -16.84 -27.27
CA THR A 10 -23.24 -16.44 -26.05
C THR A 10 -21.74 -16.62 -26.23
N GLU A 11 -21.03 -15.55 -26.55
CA GLU A 11 -19.57 -15.50 -26.41
C GLU A 11 -19.21 -15.46 -24.93
N VAL A 12 -18.75 -16.61 -24.44
CA VAL A 12 -17.94 -16.69 -23.24
C VAL A 12 -16.60 -16.07 -23.61
N LEU A 13 -16.31 -14.88 -23.07
CA LEU A 13 -15.03 -14.22 -23.30
C LEU A 13 -13.92 -14.97 -22.56
N ASP A 14 -13.08 -15.64 -23.35
CA ASP A 14 -11.89 -16.36 -22.97
C ASP A 14 -10.92 -15.50 -22.14
N GLN A 15 -10.32 -16.16 -21.14
CA GLN A 15 -9.06 -15.74 -20.55
C GLN A 15 -7.96 -16.04 -21.57
N ASP A 16 -7.55 -15.06 -22.38
CA ASP A 16 -6.15 -14.85 -22.74
C ASP A 16 -5.98 -13.71 -23.77
N THR A 17 -4.83 -13.06 -23.69
CA THR A 17 -4.21 -12.21 -24.74
C THR A 17 -4.61 -10.73 -24.88
N ASN A 18 -4.63 -9.92 -23.80
CA ASN A 18 -4.04 -8.55 -23.88
C ASN A 18 -3.85 -7.80 -22.54
N THR A 19 -3.47 -8.46 -21.44
CA THR A 19 -3.01 -7.72 -20.25
C THR A 19 -1.53 -7.37 -20.43
N GLY A 20 -1.26 -6.26 -21.12
CA GLY A 20 0.05 -5.61 -21.03
C GLY A 20 0.42 -5.39 -19.56
N VAL A 21 1.72 -5.42 -19.24
CA VAL A 21 2.24 -5.26 -17.89
C VAL A 21 1.58 -4.06 -17.21
N ILE A 22 0.87 -4.28 -16.09
CA ILE A 22 0.28 -3.20 -15.31
C ILE A 22 1.42 -2.44 -14.65
N THR A 23 1.69 -1.23 -15.17
CA THR A 23 2.74 -0.36 -14.63
C THR A 23 2.15 0.87 -13.93
N GLN A 24 0.87 1.16 -14.19
CA GLN A 24 0.16 2.33 -13.70
C GLN A 24 -1.26 1.97 -13.26
N ALA A 25 -1.82 2.67 -12.28
CA ALA A 25 -3.17 2.37 -11.78
C ALA A 25 -4.27 2.58 -12.84
N LYS A 26 -4.07 3.48 -13.79
CA LYS A 26 -4.99 3.67 -14.93
C LYS A 26 -5.16 2.42 -15.79
N ASP A 27 -4.19 1.51 -15.80
CA ASP A 27 -4.26 0.29 -16.60
C ASP A 27 -5.29 -0.71 -16.04
N PHE A 28 -5.66 -0.60 -14.76
CA PHE A 28 -6.72 -1.44 -14.17
C PHE A 28 -8.09 -1.20 -14.81
N ASP A 29 -8.34 -0.04 -15.43
CA ASP A 29 -9.61 0.24 -16.13
C ASP A 29 -9.75 -0.53 -17.44
N LYS A 30 -8.66 -1.09 -17.97
CA LYS A 30 -8.68 -1.97 -19.16
C LYS A 30 -9.25 -3.36 -18.85
N VAL A 31 -9.46 -3.67 -17.56
CA VAL A 31 -9.88 -4.98 -17.05
C VAL A 31 -11.22 -4.84 -16.31
N LYS A 32 -12.14 -5.81 -16.43
CA LYS A 32 -13.50 -5.74 -15.86
C LYS A 32 -13.84 -6.92 -14.94
N GLY A 33 -14.67 -6.68 -13.91
CA GLY A 33 -15.27 -7.75 -13.10
C GLY A 33 -14.31 -8.44 -12.11
N LYS A 34 -14.49 -9.75 -11.89
CA LYS A 34 -13.66 -10.54 -10.96
C LYS A 34 -12.18 -10.56 -11.36
N SER A 35 -11.87 -10.49 -12.65
CA SER A 35 -10.48 -10.43 -13.13
C SER A 35 -9.80 -9.14 -12.72
N LYS A 36 -10.51 -8.00 -12.60
CA LYS A 36 -9.91 -6.73 -12.15
C LYS A 36 -9.37 -6.84 -10.73
N LYS A 37 -10.11 -7.46 -9.81
CA LYS A 37 -9.66 -7.64 -8.42
C LYS A 37 -8.44 -8.54 -8.33
N GLN A 38 -8.45 -9.65 -9.07
CA GLN A 38 -7.33 -10.59 -9.08
C GLN A 38 -6.09 -9.94 -9.69
N ILE A 39 -6.24 -9.26 -10.84
CA ILE A 39 -5.14 -8.52 -11.47
C ILE A 39 -4.60 -7.40 -10.56
N PHE A 40 -5.46 -6.70 -9.84
CA PHE A 40 -5.03 -5.73 -8.82
C PHE A 40 -4.18 -6.38 -7.74
N ILE A 41 -4.61 -7.53 -7.21
CA ILE A 41 -3.86 -8.29 -6.21
C ILE A 41 -2.51 -8.76 -6.78
N ASP A 42 -2.53 -9.43 -7.93
CA ASP A 42 -1.35 -10.01 -8.59
C ASP A 42 -0.33 -8.94 -9.00
N THR A 43 -0.78 -7.72 -9.29
CA THR A 43 0.11 -6.57 -9.56
C THR A 43 0.81 -6.10 -8.29
N LEU A 44 0.09 -6.03 -7.17
CA LEU A 44 0.62 -5.43 -5.94
C LEU A 44 1.48 -6.38 -5.13
N ILE A 45 1.19 -7.69 -5.12
CA ILE A 45 1.96 -8.69 -4.36
C ILE A 45 3.48 -8.59 -4.59
N PRO A 46 4.00 -8.69 -5.83
CA PRO A 46 5.45 -8.63 -6.05
C PRO A 46 6.05 -7.27 -5.66
N THR A 47 5.26 -6.19 -5.76
CA THR A 47 5.71 -4.86 -5.32
C THR A 47 5.78 -4.76 -3.80
N ILE A 48 4.81 -5.36 -3.09
CA ILE A 48 4.77 -5.43 -1.62
C ILE A 48 5.94 -6.27 -1.11
N GLU A 49 6.18 -7.45 -1.70
CA GLU A 49 7.28 -8.34 -1.35
C GLU A 49 8.64 -7.65 -1.53
N LYS A 50 8.86 -7.00 -2.69
CA LYS A 50 10.09 -6.22 -2.93
C LYS A 50 10.33 -5.16 -1.86
N ILE A 51 9.29 -4.42 -1.45
CA ILE A 51 9.40 -3.41 -0.39
C ILE A 51 9.68 -4.08 0.97
N ARG A 52 8.98 -5.19 1.27
CA ARG A 52 9.17 -5.96 2.50
C ARG A 52 10.61 -6.44 2.64
N ASP A 53 11.13 -7.09 1.61
CA ASP A 53 12.49 -7.64 1.59
C ASP A 53 13.52 -6.54 1.79
N LYS A 54 13.34 -5.39 1.13
CA LYS A 54 14.25 -4.24 1.31
C LYS A 54 14.21 -3.69 2.74
N VAL A 55 13.01 -3.50 3.30
CA VAL A 55 12.86 -2.98 4.66
C VAL A 55 13.41 -3.96 5.69
N GLU A 56 13.18 -5.26 5.49
CA GLU A 56 13.66 -6.30 6.40
C GLU A 56 15.18 -6.44 6.33
N ALA A 57 15.78 -6.44 5.15
CA ALA A 57 17.23 -6.43 4.99
C ALA A 57 17.87 -5.22 5.69
N ASP A 58 17.31 -4.02 5.49
CA ASP A 58 17.77 -2.81 6.18
C ASP A 58 17.62 -2.96 7.70
N LYS A 59 16.50 -3.52 8.17
CA LYS A 59 16.20 -3.70 9.60
C LYS A 59 17.18 -4.66 10.25
N GLN A 60 17.45 -5.80 9.61
CA GLN A 60 18.43 -6.78 10.08
C GLN A 60 19.84 -6.18 10.14
N TYR A 61 20.20 -5.33 9.17
CA TYR A 61 21.46 -4.61 9.25
C TYR A 61 21.49 -3.61 10.42
N VAL A 62 20.41 -2.85 10.67
CA VAL A 62 20.35 -1.99 11.87
C VAL A 62 20.46 -2.81 13.15
N ILE A 63 19.82 -3.99 13.22
CA ILE A 63 19.86 -4.90 14.38
C ILE A 63 21.30 -5.37 14.65
N SER A 64 22.04 -5.79 13.62
CA SER A 64 23.43 -6.22 13.79
C SER A 64 24.36 -5.11 14.29
N LEU A 65 23.96 -3.85 14.07
CA LEU A 65 24.68 -2.69 14.57
C LEU A 65 24.30 -2.29 15.99
N ILE A 66 23.26 -2.85 16.63
CA ILE A 66 22.76 -2.38 17.94
C ILE A 66 23.86 -2.44 19.00
N GLU A 67 24.48 -3.60 19.19
CA GLU A 67 25.47 -3.87 20.24
C GLU A 67 26.91 -3.57 19.77
N LYS A 68 27.08 -3.09 18.54
CA LYS A 68 28.41 -2.75 18.00
C LYS A 68 28.90 -1.44 18.63
N GLU A 69 30.00 -1.52 19.39
CA GLU A 69 30.62 -0.38 20.08
C GLU A 69 31.25 0.63 19.11
N ILE A 70 31.98 0.13 18.10
CA ILE A 70 32.69 0.96 17.13
C ILE A 70 32.08 0.73 15.74
N LEU A 71 31.51 1.80 15.18
CA LEU A 71 30.95 1.80 13.83
C LEU A 71 31.97 2.30 12.80
N THR A 72 31.97 1.71 11.61
CA THR A 72 32.69 2.25 10.45
C THR A 72 32.01 3.53 9.95
N GLU A 73 32.69 4.29 9.08
CA GLU A 73 32.09 5.50 8.51
C GLU A 73 30.89 5.17 7.61
N GLU A 74 30.95 4.05 6.87
CA GLU A 74 29.84 3.56 6.05
C GLU A 74 28.62 3.20 6.90
N GLU A 75 28.82 2.55 8.05
CA GLU A 75 27.75 2.21 9.00
C GLU A 75 27.12 3.47 9.61
N LYS A 76 27.93 4.48 9.93
CA LYS A 76 27.43 5.77 10.42
C LYS A 76 26.60 6.48 9.34
N LEU A 77 27.07 6.49 8.10
CA LEU A 77 26.34 7.08 6.97
C LEU A 77 25.01 6.37 6.75
N PHE A 78 25.01 5.04 6.71
CA PHE A 78 23.81 4.22 6.59
C PHE A 78 22.81 4.52 7.73
N LEU A 79 23.24 4.51 8.99
CA LEU A 79 22.37 4.83 10.12
C LEU A 79 21.82 6.25 10.05
N ASN A 80 22.63 7.23 9.65
CA ASN A 80 22.18 8.61 9.47
C ASN A 80 21.09 8.72 8.39
N GLU A 81 21.24 8.00 7.29
CA GLU A 81 20.21 7.88 6.25
C GLU A 81 18.93 7.26 6.83
N MET A 82 19.03 6.14 7.55
CA MET A 82 17.88 5.46 8.12
C MET A 82 17.16 6.28 9.19
N PHE A 83 17.88 6.97 10.08
CA PHE A 83 17.28 7.88 11.06
C PHE A 83 16.50 9.01 10.38
N THR A 84 17.05 9.54 9.28
CA THR A 84 16.38 10.58 8.47
C THR A 84 15.14 10.01 7.78
N LYS A 85 15.30 8.86 7.11
CA LYS A 85 14.24 8.15 6.39
C LYS A 85 13.08 7.81 7.32
N TYR A 86 13.31 7.28 8.52
CA TYR A 86 12.25 6.89 9.46
C TYR A 86 11.84 7.99 10.46
N LYS A 87 12.41 9.20 10.34
CA LYS A 87 12.17 10.34 11.25
C LYS A 87 12.39 9.97 12.72
N VAL A 88 13.52 9.33 13.02
CA VAL A 88 13.93 8.90 14.36
C VAL A 88 14.84 9.98 14.96
N ARG A 89 14.23 10.92 15.69
CA ARG A 89 14.96 12.06 16.27
C ARG A 89 15.87 11.67 17.43
N SER A 90 15.54 10.59 18.14
CA SER A 90 16.30 10.05 19.26
C SER A 90 17.69 9.53 18.85
N ARG A 91 17.90 9.24 17.55
CA ARG A 91 19.07 8.53 17.03
C ARG A 91 19.30 7.17 17.72
N SER A 92 18.25 6.60 18.32
CA SER A 92 18.31 5.28 18.94
C SER A 92 18.11 4.20 17.87
N LYS A 93 19.07 3.27 17.77
CA LYS A 93 18.97 2.11 16.86
C LYS A 93 17.74 1.25 17.20
N LYS A 94 17.39 1.10 18.48
CA LYS A 94 16.19 0.36 18.93
C LYS A 94 14.88 1.05 18.51
N ASP A 95 14.80 2.38 18.63
CA ASP A 95 13.65 3.16 18.16
C ASP A 95 13.54 3.09 16.62
N LEU A 96 14.67 3.11 15.91
CA LEU A 96 14.70 2.90 14.47
C LEU A 96 14.13 1.53 14.07
N VAL A 97 14.62 0.44 14.67
CA VAL A 97 14.08 -0.91 14.41
C VAL A 97 12.58 -1.00 14.69
N HIS A 98 12.10 -0.37 15.76
CA HIS A 98 10.68 -0.34 16.08
C HIS A 98 9.82 0.40 15.03
N LYS A 99 10.39 1.40 14.35
CA LYS A 99 9.70 2.12 13.26
C LYS A 99 9.80 1.42 11.90
N MET A 100 10.74 0.49 11.71
CA MET A 100 10.90 -0.28 10.49
C MET A 100 9.90 -1.43 10.45
N VAL A 101 8.66 -1.09 10.08
CA VAL A 101 7.55 -2.06 10.01
C VAL A 101 6.93 -2.11 8.62
N VAL A 102 6.55 -3.31 8.21
CA VAL A 102 5.72 -3.57 7.04
C VAL A 102 4.57 -4.47 7.52
N PRO A 103 3.30 -4.02 7.50
CA PRO A 103 2.17 -4.86 7.89
C PRO A 103 2.07 -6.13 7.03
N PRO A 104 1.27 -7.14 7.41
CA PRO A 104 0.96 -8.27 6.56
C PRO A 104 0.38 -7.83 5.20
N THR A 105 0.59 -8.64 4.17
CA THR A 105 0.22 -8.31 2.78
C THR A 105 -1.28 -8.10 2.63
N SER A 106 -2.10 -8.91 3.30
CA SER A 106 -3.55 -8.82 3.31
C SER A 106 -4.05 -7.50 3.90
N PHE A 107 -3.37 -6.96 4.90
CA PHE A 107 -3.64 -5.63 5.47
C PHE A 107 -3.41 -4.54 4.42
N ILE A 108 -2.26 -4.58 3.74
CA ILE A 108 -1.88 -3.60 2.71
C ILE A 108 -2.85 -3.68 1.52
N LEU A 109 -3.12 -4.88 1.00
CA LEU A 109 -4.07 -5.11 -0.08
C LEU A 109 -5.47 -4.65 0.30
N GLY A 110 -5.93 -4.97 1.52
CA GLY A 110 -7.23 -4.56 2.01
C GLY A 110 -7.40 -3.04 2.01
N GLN A 111 -6.42 -2.30 2.53
CA GLN A 111 -6.45 -0.84 2.54
C GLN A 111 -6.34 -0.28 1.12
N ALA A 112 -5.40 -0.77 0.31
CA ALA A 112 -5.27 -0.33 -1.08
C ALA A 112 -6.58 -0.53 -1.85
N SER A 113 -7.24 -1.67 -1.70
CA SER A 113 -8.52 -1.97 -2.34
C SER A 113 -9.65 -1.06 -1.86
N LEU A 114 -9.73 -0.80 -0.56
CA LEU A 114 -10.75 0.07 0.04
C LEU A 114 -10.60 1.53 -0.41
N GLU A 115 -9.38 2.07 -0.32
CA GLU A 115 -9.09 3.47 -0.63
C GLU A 115 -9.15 3.77 -2.13
N SER A 116 -8.62 2.86 -2.96
CA SER A 116 -8.55 3.07 -4.40
C SER A 116 -9.76 2.56 -5.17
N GLY A 117 -10.66 1.79 -4.53
CA GLY A 117 -11.72 1.06 -5.23
C GLY A 117 -11.14 0.09 -6.26
N TRP A 118 -10.16 -0.73 -5.85
CA TRP A 118 -9.43 -1.66 -6.72
C TRP A 118 -8.75 -0.95 -7.92
N GLY A 119 -8.13 0.20 -7.65
CA GLY A 119 -7.43 1.02 -8.64
C GLY A 119 -8.33 1.93 -9.49
N SER A 120 -9.66 1.89 -9.30
CA SER A 120 -10.62 2.61 -10.17
C SER A 120 -10.82 4.08 -9.81
N SER A 121 -10.43 4.49 -8.60
CA SER A 121 -10.65 5.85 -8.10
C SER A 121 -9.89 6.89 -8.95
N LYS A 122 -10.39 8.13 -8.96
CA LYS A 122 -9.72 9.23 -9.65
C LYS A 122 -8.27 9.42 -9.15
N LEU A 123 -8.05 9.31 -7.84
CA LEU A 123 -6.72 9.46 -7.22
C LEU A 123 -5.75 8.37 -7.67
N ALA A 124 -6.22 7.13 -7.73
CA ALA A 124 -5.43 6.02 -8.24
C ALA A 124 -5.08 6.28 -9.71
N LYS A 125 -6.06 6.56 -10.56
CA LYS A 125 -5.83 6.66 -12.01
C LYS A 125 -4.99 7.86 -12.44
N GLU A 126 -5.18 9.00 -11.81
CA GLU A 126 -4.48 10.24 -12.18
C GLU A 126 -3.17 10.46 -11.41
N GLY A 127 -2.96 9.73 -10.31
CA GLY A 127 -1.80 9.96 -9.44
C GLY A 127 -1.14 8.72 -8.89
N ASN A 128 -1.49 7.52 -9.35
CA ASN A 128 -1.06 6.25 -8.77
C ASN A 128 -1.28 6.15 -7.26
N ASN A 129 -2.16 7.00 -6.69
CA ASN A 129 -2.32 7.14 -5.26
C ASN A 129 -3.35 6.13 -4.75
N LEU A 130 -2.86 4.96 -4.39
CA LEU A 130 -3.71 3.83 -3.97
C LEU A 130 -4.31 4.01 -2.58
N PHE A 131 -3.77 4.93 -1.77
CA PHE A 131 -4.07 5.07 -0.34
C PHE A 131 -4.66 6.44 0.01
N ALA A 132 -5.07 7.22 -1.00
CA ALA A 132 -5.59 8.58 -0.84
C ALA A 132 -4.70 9.49 0.04
N ILE A 133 -3.37 9.38 -0.09
CA ILE A 133 -2.43 10.17 0.71
C ILE A 133 -2.53 11.64 0.32
N ARG A 134 -2.83 12.49 1.30
CA ARG A 134 -2.93 13.94 1.14
C ARG A 134 -1.56 14.58 0.88
N SER A 135 -1.59 15.65 0.09
CA SER A 135 -0.46 16.53 -0.13
C SER A 135 -0.72 17.87 0.53
N THR A 136 0.32 18.46 1.13
CA THR A 136 0.32 19.87 1.56
C THR A 136 0.74 20.81 0.43
N LEU A 137 1.29 20.25 -0.66
CA LEU A 137 1.66 21.02 -1.86
C LEU A 137 0.40 21.38 -2.64
N LYS A 138 0.41 22.57 -3.25
CA LYS A 138 -0.63 23.04 -4.17
C LYS A 138 -0.11 23.11 -5.61
N ASP A 139 0.73 22.14 -5.96
CA ASP A 139 1.36 22.01 -7.28
C ASP A 139 0.58 21.00 -8.13
N LYS A 140 0.07 21.45 -9.29
CA LYS A 140 -0.78 20.64 -10.19
C LYS A 140 -0.03 19.48 -10.83
N GLU A 141 1.27 19.61 -11.05
CA GLU A 141 2.09 18.54 -11.64
C GLU A 141 2.31 17.42 -10.62
N ARG A 142 2.39 17.77 -9.34
CA ARG A 142 2.66 16.84 -8.24
C ARG A 142 1.43 16.40 -7.45
N THR A 143 0.24 16.92 -7.79
CA THR A 143 -0.99 16.61 -7.05
C THR A 143 -2.21 16.39 -7.94
N VAL A 144 -3.16 15.59 -7.42
CA VAL A 144 -4.52 15.49 -7.93
C VAL A 144 -5.42 16.37 -7.05
N TYR A 145 -6.16 17.30 -7.67
CA TYR A 145 -7.10 18.19 -6.99
C TYR A 145 -8.53 17.64 -7.09
N LEU A 146 -9.19 17.46 -5.94
CA LEU A 146 -10.57 16.98 -5.87
C LEU A 146 -11.57 18.03 -5.35
N GLY A 147 -11.11 19.18 -4.87
CA GLY A 147 -11.96 20.22 -4.31
C GLY A 147 -11.24 21.11 -3.31
N PRO A 148 -11.95 22.07 -2.67
CA PRO A 148 -11.33 23.04 -1.76
C PRO A 148 -10.49 22.37 -0.67
N ASN A 149 -9.20 22.71 -0.61
CA ASN A 149 -8.22 22.12 0.31
C ASN A 149 -8.04 20.59 0.22
N GLN A 150 -8.45 19.98 -0.90
CA GLN A 150 -8.31 18.54 -1.15
C GLN A 150 -7.28 18.30 -2.25
N PHE A 151 -6.01 18.30 -1.83
CA PHE A 151 -4.86 17.96 -2.66
C PHE A 151 -4.30 16.61 -2.23
N TYR A 152 -4.08 15.74 -3.20
CA TYR A 152 -3.55 14.39 -3.00
C TYR A 152 -2.28 14.21 -3.79
N LYS A 153 -1.33 13.45 -3.25
CA LYS A 153 -0.05 13.22 -3.93
C LYS A 153 -0.25 12.50 -5.25
N LYS A 154 0.60 12.83 -6.23
CA LYS A 154 0.86 12.02 -7.44
C LYS A 154 2.17 11.28 -7.27
N TYR A 155 2.21 10.05 -7.75
CA TYR A 155 3.38 9.18 -7.75
C TYR A 155 3.71 8.74 -9.18
N GLU A 156 4.99 8.56 -9.47
CA GLU A 156 5.45 8.07 -10.77
C GLU A 156 5.07 6.60 -10.95
N THR A 157 5.16 5.80 -9.90
CA THR A 157 4.87 4.35 -9.92
C THR A 157 3.93 3.91 -8.80
N LEU A 158 3.37 2.71 -8.92
CA LEU A 158 2.64 2.06 -7.81
C LEU A 158 3.56 1.74 -6.62
N GLU A 159 4.83 1.42 -6.89
CA GLU A 159 5.85 1.17 -5.86
C GLU A 159 6.07 2.42 -5.01
N ASP A 160 6.16 3.61 -5.60
CA ASP A 160 6.27 4.88 -4.88
C ASP A 160 5.06 5.13 -3.96
N SER A 161 3.85 4.82 -4.43
CA SER A 161 2.64 4.96 -3.63
C SER A 161 2.64 4.00 -2.45
N LEU A 162 3.03 2.74 -2.67
CA LEU A 162 3.15 1.72 -1.62
C LEU A 162 4.22 2.12 -0.60
N MET A 163 5.39 2.56 -1.07
CA MET A 163 6.48 2.96 -0.20
C MET A 163 6.10 4.18 0.65
N ASP A 164 5.46 5.21 0.10
CA ASP A 164 5.01 6.37 0.87
C ASP A 164 3.92 6.01 1.89
N TYR A 165 3.07 5.02 1.58
CA TYR A 165 2.11 4.46 2.52
C TYR A 165 2.80 3.71 3.67
N ILE A 166 3.72 2.78 3.38
CA ILE A 166 4.53 2.09 4.40
C ILE A 166 5.27 3.09 5.28
N MET A 167 5.85 4.13 4.67
CA MET A 167 6.53 5.18 5.40
C MET A 167 5.58 6.03 6.26
N THR A 168 4.34 6.23 5.83
CA THR A 168 3.33 6.93 6.61
C THR A 168 3.01 6.18 7.90
N LEU A 169 2.79 4.86 7.82
CA LEU A 169 2.60 3.98 8.98
C LEU A 169 3.84 3.99 9.89
N SER A 170 5.03 3.94 9.29
CA SER A 170 6.31 3.92 9.99
C SER A 170 6.61 5.22 10.75
N ARG A 171 6.22 6.38 10.20
CA ARG A 171 6.63 7.70 10.69
C ARG A 171 5.61 8.40 11.58
N HIS A 172 4.32 8.31 11.26
CA HIS A 172 3.31 9.18 11.88
C HIS A 172 2.94 8.70 13.29
N SER A 173 2.80 9.62 14.23
CA SER A 173 2.57 9.29 15.66
C SER A 173 1.25 8.56 15.88
N SER A 174 0.22 8.87 15.09
CA SER A 174 -1.11 8.23 15.18
C SER A 174 -1.09 6.70 14.98
N TYR A 175 -0.04 6.15 14.38
CA TYR A 175 0.14 4.71 14.14
C TYR A 175 1.08 4.05 15.15
N SER A 176 1.45 4.70 16.26
CA SER A 176 2.33 4.07 17.26
C SER A 176 1.80 2.73 17.76
N ASN A 177 0.50 2.65 18.05
CA ASN A 177 -0.12 1.41 18.53
C ASN A 177 -0.16 0.34 17.43
N LEU A 178 -0.42 0.74 16.18
CA LEU A 178 -0.36 -0.16 15.03
C LEU A 178 1.06 -0.71 14.84
N ARG A 179 2.08 0.14 14.89
CA ARG A 179 3.49 -0.30 14.79
C ARG A 179 3.87 -1.26 15.91
N LYS A 180 3.39 -1.01 17.13
CA LYS A 180 3.59 -1.93 18.25
C LYS A 180 2.98 -3.30 17.92
N ALA A 181 1.69 -3.33 17.55
CA ALA A 181 1.00 -4.56 17.20
C ALA A 181 1.68 -5.32 16.03
N ILE A 182 2.16 -4.61 15.00
CA ILE A 182 2.93 -5.25 13.90
C ILE A 182 4.21 -5.89 14.43
N ASN A 183 4.98 -5.19 15.27
CA ASN A 183 6.21 -5.75 15.84
C ASN A 183 5.94 -6.91 16.82
N ASP A 184 4.78 -6.95 17.44
CA ASP A 184 4.34 -8.05 18.31
C ASP A 184 3.86 -9.28 17.50
N GLY A 185 3.82 -9.18 16.17
CA GLY A 185 3.39 -10.27 15.29
C GLY A 185 1.87 -10.46 15.23
N GLU A 186 1.11 -9.40 15.53
CA GLU A 186 -0.35 -9.47 15.54
C GLU A 186 -0.94 -9.68 14.15
N GLU A 187 -1.96 -10.54 14.09
CA GLU A 187 -2.68 -10.88 12.87
C GLU A 187 -3.42 -9.69 12.25
N THR A 188 -3.63 -9.72 10.93
CA THR A 188 -4.29 -8.63 10.18
C THR A 188 -5.61 -8.17 10.79
N MET A 189 -6.45 -9.09 11.27
CA MET A 189 -7.75 -8.75 11.89
C MET A 189 -7.60 -7.97 13.20
N VAL A 190 -6.52 -8.20 13.94
CA VAL A 190 -6.18 -7.43 15.15
C VAL A 190 -5.62 -6.07 14.76
N LEU A 191 -4.73 -6.02 13.77
CA LEU A 191 -4.12 -4.78 13.27
C LEU A 191 -5.16 -3.75 12.83
N ILE A 192 -6.26 -4.18 12.20
CA ILE A 192 -7.33 -3.28 11.74
C ILE A 192 -7.91 -2.44 12.89
N LYS A 193 -8.00 -3.00 14.10
CA LYS A 193 -8.53 -2.30 15.28
C LYS A 193 -7.62 -1.15 15.74
N HIS A 194 -6.36 -1.17 15.33
CA HIS A 194 -5.40 -0.09 15.61
C HIS A 194 -5.46 1.06 14.59
N LEU A 195 -6.31 0.97 13.56
CA LEU A 195 -6.52 2.03 12.57
C LEU A 195 -7.47 3.14 13.04
N GLY A 196 -7.92 3.12 14.30
CA GLY A 196 -8.89 4.07 14.86
C GLY A 196 -8.53 5.57 14.77
N ASN A 197 -7.42 5.97 14.14
CA ASN A 197 -7.10 7.36 13.82
C ASN A 197 -7.22 7.71 12.33
N TYR A 198 -7.63 6.76 11.46
CA TYR A 198 -7.70 6.94 10.01
C TYR A 198 -9.03 7.54 9.52
N SER A 199 -10.14 7.31 10.25
CA SER A 199 -11.50 7.64 9.83
C SER A 199 -12.32 8.30 10.96
N GLU A 200 -13.07 9.35 10.63
CA GLU A 200 -14.01 10.04 11.53
C GLU A 200 -15.14 9.12 12.00
N VAL A 201 -15.36 7.98 11.32
CA VAL A 201 -16.35 6.94 11.68
C VAL A 201 -15.64 5.58 11.80
N LYS A 202 -14.82 5.45 12.85
CA LYS A 202 -13.90 4.32 13.11
C LYS A 202 -14.52 2.94 12.85
N ASN A 203 -15.71 2.69 13.41
CA ASN A 203 -16.37 1.37 13.32
C ASN A 203 -16.76 0.98 11.89
N ILE A 204 -17.22 1.94 11.06
CA ILE A 204 -17.62 1.64 9.67
C ILE A 204 -16.39 1.30 8.82
N TYR A 205 -15.28 2.00 9.06
CA TYR A 205 -14.04 1.76 8.34
C TYR A 205 -13.50 0.35 8.61
N GLU A 206 -13.38 -0.01 9.89
CA GLU A 206 -12.91 -1.33 10.32
C GLU A 206 -13.80 -2.45 9.76
N GLN A 207 -15.12 -2.27 9.79
CA GLN A 207 -16.08 -3.22 9.23
C GLN A 207 -15.89 -3.40 7.72
N ARG A 208 -15.76 -2.31 6.96
CA ARG A 208 -15.55 -2.37 5.50
C ARG A 208 -14.25 -3.05 5.14
N LEU A 209 -13.17 -2.72 5.84
CA LEU A 209 -11.86 -3.32 5.62
C LEU A 209 -11.87 -4.82 5.94
N THR A 210 -12.45 -5.20 7.08
CA THR A 210 -12.65 -6.60 7.48
C THR A 210 -13.46 -7.36 6.43
N GLN A 211 -14.55 -6.78 5.92
CA GLN A 211 -15.38 -7.38 4.87
C GLN A 211 -14.60 -7.55 3.55
N ILE A 212 -13.77 -6.59 3.17
CA ILE A 212 -12.94 -6.70 1.96
C ILE A 212 -11.94 -7.85 2.13
N ILE A 213 -11.21 -7.90 3.24
CA ILE A 213 -10.20 -8.93 3.46
C ILE A 213 -10.83 -10.33 3.49
N THR A 214 -11.92 -10.50 4.24
CA THR A 214 -12.59 -11.80 4.37
C THR A 214 -13.26 -12.26 3.08
N LYS A 215 -14.05 -11.41 2.41
CA LYS A 215 -14.78 -11.81 1.18
C LYS A 215 -13.86 -12.13 0.00
N ASN A 216 -12.65 -11.57 -0.02
CA ASN A 216 -11.68 -11.83 -1.08
C ASN A 216 -10.57 -12.78 -0.62
N ASN A 217 -10.70 -13.38 0.57
CA ASN A 217 -9.73 -14.30 1.17
C ASN A 217 -8.28 -13.78 1.09
N LEU A 218 -8.05 -12.52 1.48
CA LEU A 218 -6.73 -11.90 1.31
C LEU A 218 -5.69 -12.43 2.29
N VAL A 219 -6.09 -12.98 3.43
CA VAL A 219 -5.18 -13.52 4.47
C VAL A 219 -4.30 -14.65 3.92
N LYS A 220 -4.73 -15.36 2.87
CA LYS A 220 -3.91 -16.38 2.19
C LYS A 220 -2.61 -15.85 1.57
N TYR A 221 -2.43 -14.52 1.51
CA TYR A 221 -1.24 -13.85 0.99
C TYR A 221 -0.31 -13.33 2.10
N ASP A 222 -0.61 -13.62 3.37
CA ASP A 222 0.25 -13.25 4.50
C ASP A 222 1.41 -14.24 4.72
N ASP A 223 1.32 -15.44 4.14
CA ASP A 223 2.31 -16.54 4.20
C ASP A 223 3.30 -16.51 3.02
#